data_AF-A0A2T5UYS5-F1
#
_entry.id   AF-A0A2T5UYS5-F1
#
_cell.length_a   1.000
_cell.length_b   1.000
_cell.length_c   1.000
_cell.angle_alpha   90.00
_cell.angle_beta   90.00
_cell.angle_gamma   90.00
#
_symmetry.space_group_name_H-M   'P 1'
#
loop_
_entity.id
_entity.type
_entity.pdbx_description
1 polymer ?
#
loop_
_entity_poly.entity_id
_entity_poly.type
_entity_poly.pdbx_seq_one_letter_code
_entity_poly.pdbx_strand_id
1 'polypeptide(L)'
;MLELVSLSTVLTKRQRDYLALTVFVLASHERADKALALVEALAVIGGETVELLLARAVLRFKCDDYAGALDDLELLDQADPPNAATERNLPPENRARRYLRARCYWETGRTAESTEIARSLVAK
;
A
#
# COMPACT_ATOMS: atom_id res chain seq x y z
N MET A 1 18.87 10.71 -23.27
CA MET A 1 17.49 10.44 -23.71
C MET A 1 17.23 8.97 -23.40
N LEU A 2 16.74 8.67 -22.21
CA LEU A 2 16.47 7.29 -21.77
C LEU A 2 15.05 6.94 -22.22
N GLU A 3 14.93 5.94 -23.08
CA GLU A 3 13.63 5.41 -23.52
C GLU A 3 12.89 4.85 -22.32
N LEU A 4 11.69 5.39 -22.07
CA LEU A 4 10.72 4.85 -21.12
C LEU A 4 10.14 3.56 -21.70
N VAL A 5 10.85 2.46 -21.43
CA VAL A 5 10.44 1.10 -21.73
C VAL A 5 9.16 0.79 -20.93
N SER A 6 8.01 0.81 -21.60
CA SER A 6 6.69 0.47 -21.04
C SER A 6 6.70 -0.94 -20.43
N LEU A 7 6.21 -1.10 -19.20
CA LEU A 7 5.94 -2.37 -18.48
C LEU A 7 5.71 -3.64 -19.33
N SER A 8 4.94 -3.50 -20.41
CA SER A 8 4.60 -4.58 -21.35
C SER A 8 5.82 -5.21 -22.04
N THR A 9 6.98 -4.55 -22.03
CA THR A 9 8.18 -5.01 -22.74
C THR A 9 9.20 -5.72 -21.84
N VAL A 10 9.09 -5.66 -20.51
CA VAL A 10 10.05 -6.32 -19.59
C VAL A 10 9.49 -7.58 -18.95
N LEU A 11 8.25 -7.55 -18.47
CA LEU A 11 7.59 -8.72 -17.86
C LEU A 11 6.25 -9.02 -18.54
N THR A 12 6.08 -10.26 -18.96
CA THR A 12 4.79 -10.76 -19.43
C THR A 12 3.74 -10.69 -18.32
N LYS A 13 2.45 -10.63 -18.68
CA LYS A 13 1.35 -10.68 -17.70
C LYS A 13 1.49 -11.88 -16.74
N ARG A 14 1.79 -13.07 -17.27
CA ARG A 14 1.97 -14.29 -16.47
C ARG A 14 3.09 -14.18 -15.44
N GLN A 15 4.21 -13.55 -15.80
CA GLN A 15 5.32 -13.33 -14.86
C GLN A 15 4.91 -12.35 -13.76
N ARG A 16 4.20 -11.27 -14.12
CA ARG A 16 3.67 -10.32 -13.12
C ARG A 16 2.69 -11.00 -12.16
N ASP A 17 1.75 -11.77 -12.68
CA ASP A 17 0.77 -12.51 -11.88
C ASP A 17 1.47 -13.51 -10.93
N TYR A 18 2.51 -14.21 -11.40
CA TYR A 18 3.28 -15.13 -10.58
C TYR A 18 4.07 -14.42 -9.47
N LEU A 19 4.68 -13.27 -9.76
CA LEU A 19 5.40 -12.48 -8.76
C LEU A 19 4.45 -11.87 -7.74
N ALA A 20 3.28 -11.38 -8.16
CA ALA A 20 2.23 -10.91 -7.25
C ALA A 20 1.75 -12.04 -6.32
N LEU A 21 1.52 -13.25 -6.83
CA LEU A 21 1.22 -14.42 -6.00
C LEU A 21 2.35 -14.74 -5.03
N THR A 22 3.60 -14.61 -5.47
CA THR A 22 4.78 -14.83 -4.61
C THR A 22 4.83 -13.83 -3.46
N VAL A 23 4.56 -12.55 -3.72
CA VAL A 23 4.42 -11.52 -2.68
C VAL A 23 3.35 -11.93 -1.65
N PHE A 24 2.18 -12.34 -2.13
CA PHE A 24 1.09 -12.78 -1.26
C PHE A 24 1.48 -13.97 -0.37
N VAL A 25 2.11 -14.99 -0.95
CA VAL A 25 2.57 -16.18 -0.21
C VAL A 25 3.61 -15.80 0.84
N LEU A 26 4.61 -14.99 0.49
CA LEU A 26 5.63 -14.51 1.42
C LEU A 26 4.99 -13.74 2.58
N ALA A 27 4.10 -12.79 2.28
CA ALA A 27 3.42 -11.99 3.29
C ALA A 27 2.54 -12.84 4.23
N SER A 28 1.88 -13.87 3.69
CA SER A 28 1.02 -14.80 4.45
C SER A 28 1.81 -15.71 5.39
N HIS A 29 3.08 -15.96 5.09
CA HIS A 29 3.99 -16.76 5.91
C HIS A 29 4.95 -15.90 6.76
N GLU A 30 4.55 -14.68 7.10
CA GLU A 30 5.30 -13.75 7.96
C GLU A 30 6.71 -13.40 7.43
N ARG A 31 6.95 -13.58 6.12
CA ARG A 31 8.16 -13.14 5.42
C ARG A 31 7.95 -11.75 4.84
N ALA A 32 7.54 -10.80 5.67
CA ALA A 32 7.17 -9.45 5.24
C ALA A 32 8.37 -8.70 4.62
N ASP A 33 9.57 -8.91 5.16
CA ASP A 33 10.84 -8.40 4.65
C ASP A 33 11.11 -8.83 3.19
N LYS A 34 10.95 -10.12 2.90
CA LYS A 34 11.18 -10.67 1.55
C LYS A 34 10.09 -10.24 0.58
N ALA A 35 8.85 -10.20 1.06
CA ALA A 35 7.73 -9.69 0.28
C ALA A 35 7.95 -8.21 -0.07
N LEU A 36 8.42 -7.40 0.88
CA LEU A 36 8.70 -5.98 0.68
C LEU A 36 9.78 -5.79 -0.38
N ALA A 37 10.92 -6.48 -0.24
CA ALA A 37 12.01 -6.41 -1.22
C ALA A 37 11.54 -6.78 -2.64
N LEU A 38 10.66 -7.77 -2.77
CA LEU A 38 10.10 -8.16 -4.06
C LEU A 38 9.15 -7.10 -4.63
N VAL A 39 8.28 -6.50 -3.80
CA VAL A 39 7.38 -5.41 -4.23
C VAL A 39 8.18 -4.18 -4.65
N GLU A 40 9.24 -3.83 -3.93
CA GLU A 40 10.11 -2.71 -4.30
C GLU A 40 10.83 -2.97 -5.63
N ALA A 41 11.33 -4.19 -5.86
CA ALA A 41 11.90 -4.57 -7.15
C ALA A 41 10.86 -4.50 -8.29
N LEU A 42 9.62 -4.94 -8.05
CA LEU A 42 8.52 -4.84 -9.02
C LEU A 42 8.20 -3.38 -9.36
N ALA A 43 8.19 -2.50 -8.36
CA ALA A 43 7.95 -1.07 -8.55
C ALA A 43 9.06 -0.40 -9.37
N VAL A 44 10.33 -0.78 -9.17
CA VAL A 44 11.45 -0.25 -9.96
C VAL A 44 11.39 -0.70 -11.41
N ILE A 45 11.09 -1.98 -11.66
CA ILE A 45 11.08 -2.56 -13.01
C ILE A 45 9.83 -2.12 -13.79
N GLY A 46 8.72 -1.98 -13.07
CA GLY A 46 7.40 -1.82 -13.66
C GLY A 46 6.73 -0.48 -13.42
N GLY A 47 7.36 0.44 -12.72
CA GLY A 47 6.69 1.64 -12.24
C GLY A 47 5.71 1.35 -11.11
N GLU A 48 5.25 2.43 -10.48
CA GLU A 48 4.37 2.37 -9.32
C GLU A 48 2.92 2.29 -9.78
N THR A 49 2.28 1.15 -9.55
CA THR A 49 0.83 0.99 -9.70
C THR A 49 0.14 1.13 -8.36
N VAL A 50 -1.17 1.44 -8.36
CA VAL A 50 -1.98 1.53 -7.14
C VAL A 50 -1.90 0.24 -6.31
N GLU A 51 -1.90 -0.93 -6.96
CA GLU A 51 -1.79 -2.22 -6.29
C GLU A 51 -0.41 -2.42 -5.65
N LEU A 52 0.66 -2.02 -6.33
CA LEU A 52 2.02 -2.12 -5.79
C LEU A 52 2.25 -1.13 -4.64
N LEU A 53 1.73 0.08 -4.74
CA LEU A 53 1.79 1.06 -3.65
C LEU A 53 1.03 0.56 -2.41
N LEU A 54 -0.16 -0.03 -2.58
CA LEU A 54 -0.91 -0.61 -1.47
C LEU A 54 -0.20 -1.80 -0.85
N ALA A 55 0.35 -2.70 -1.67
CA ALA A 55 1.15 -3.82 -1.18
C ALA A 55 2.37 -3.32 -0.40
N ARG A 56 3.09 -2.31 -0.91
CA ARG A 56 4.27 -1.73 -0.27
C ARG A 56 3.92 -1.09 1.07
N ALA A 57 2.86 -0.29 1.13
CA ALA A 57 2.39 0.32 2.39
C ALA A 57 2.08 -0.72 3.47
N VAL A 58 1.35 -1.79 3.12
CA VAL A 58 1.02 -2.88 4.04
C VAL A 58 2.27 -3.61 4.52
N LEU A 59 3.22 -3.86 3.62
CA LEU A 59 4.45 -4.58 3.93
C LEU A 59 5.42 -3.75 4.76
N ARG A 60 5.56 -2.44 4.49
CA ARG A 60 6.32 -1.50 5.32
C ARG A 60 5.73 -1.41 6.72
N PHE A 61 4.42 -1.29 6.84
CA PHE A 61 3.74 -1.36 8.14
C PHE A 61 4.05 -2.66 8.89
N LYS A 62 4.04 -3.81 8.20
CA LYS A 62 4.40 -5.11 8.79
C LYS A 62 5.88 -5.23 9.18
N CYS A 63 6.74 -4.40 8.61
CA CYS A 63 8.17 -4.32 8.94
C CYS A 63 8.47 -3.17 9.92
N ASP A 64 7.45 -2.61 10.57
CA ASP A 64 7.54 -1.47 11.49
C ASP A 64 8.07 -0.17 10.86
N ASP A 65 8.13 -0.10 9.52
CA ASP A 65 8.41 1.12 8.78
C ASP A 65 7.12 1.94 8.59
N TYR A 66 6.66 2.54 9.69
CA TYR A 66 5.42 3.30 9.72
C TYR A 66 5.50 4.61 8.91
N ALA A 67 6.68 5.23 8.85
CA ALA A 67 6.90 6.44 8.08
C ALA A 67 6.84 6.15 6.58
N GLY A 68 7.57 5.14 6.10
CA GLY A 68 7.51 4.74 4.70
C GLY A 68 6.13 4.22 4.28
N ALA A 69 5.39 3.58 5.20
CA ALA A 69 4.00 3.21 4.94
C ALA A 69 3.07 4.43 4.79
N LEU A 70 3.29 5.51 5.55
CA LEU A 70 2.54 6.76 5.41
C LEU A 70 2.83 7.44 4.07
N ASP A 71 4.10 7.45 3.66
CA ASP A 71 4.50 8.02 2.37
C ASP A 71 3.82 7.27 1.21
N ASP A 72 3.78 5.94 1.25
CA ASP A 72 3.07 5.14 0.24
C ASP A 72 1.55 5.38 0.26
N LEU A 73 0.96 5.55 1.43
CA LEU A 73 -0.44 5.88 1.59
C LEU A 73 -0.78 7.28 1.02
N GLU A 74 0.15 8.23 1.10
CA GLU A 74 -0.01 9.56 0.49
C GLU A 74 0.05 9.47 -1.04
N LEU A 75 1.02 8.72 -1.58
CA LEU A 75 1.11 8.45 -3.02
C LEU A 75 -0.14 7.74 -3.56
N LEU A 76 -0.72 6.82 -2.78
CA LEU A 76 -1.99 6.17 -3.12
C LEU A 76 -3.13 7.15 -3.24
N ASP A 77 -3.27 8.09 -2.30
CA ASP A 77 -4.36 9.07 -2.34
C ASP A 77 -4.20 10.04 -3.52
N GLN A 78 -2.98 10.28 -3.99
CA GLN A 78 -2.71 11.07 -5.19
C GLN A 78 -3.03 10.30 -6.48
N ALA A 79 -2.69 9.01 -6.54
CA ALA A 79 -2.88 8.17 -7.73
C ALA A 79 -4.32 7.64 -7.88
N ASP A 80 -4.94 7.28 -6.76
CA ASP A 80 -6.30 6.74 -6.67
C ASP A 80 -7.01 7.37 -5.46
N PRO A 81 -7.50 8.63 -5.64
CA PRO A 81 -8.16 9.35 -4.58
C PRO A 81 -9.35 8.54 -4.04
N PRO A 82 -9.52 8.48 -2.71
CA PRO A 82 -10.60 7.71 -2.12
C PRO A 82 -11.97 8.21 -2.61
N ASN A 83 -12.65 7.37 -3.40
CA ASN A 83 -14.01 7.62 -3.87
C ASN A 83 -15.00 7.53 -2.72
N ALA A 84 -15.22 8.59 -1.95
CA ALA A 84 -16.35 8.64 -1.02
C ALA A 84 -16.86 10.05 -0.74
N ALA A 85 -18.13 10.28 -1.10
CA ALA A 85 -18.94 11.41 -0.65
C ALA A 85 -19.47 11.23 0.79
N THR A 86 -19.30 10.05 1.43
CA THR A 86 -19.68 9.80 2.82
C THR A 86 -18.97 8.57 3.39
N GLU A 87 -18.47 8.64 4.63
CA GLU A 87 -17.60 7.62 5.26
C GLU A 87 -18.29 6.26 5.47
N ARG A 88 -19.62 6.24 5.55
CA ARG A 88 -20.44 5.04 5.77
C ARG A 88 -20.35 3.99 4.66
N ASN A 89 -20.07 4.41 3.42
CA ASN A 89 -20.04 3.54 2.24
C ASN A 89 -18.64 3.39 1.64
N LEU A 90 -17.58 3.62 2.43
CA LEU A 90 -16.21 3.41 1.97
C LEU A 90 -16.03 1.95 1.51
N PRO A 91 -15.54 1.73 0.27
CA PRO A 91 -15.09 0.42 -0.17
C PRO A 91 -14.10 -0.21 0.82
N PRO A 92 -14.07 -1.56 0.95
CA PRO A 92 -13.20 -2.25 1.90
C PRO A 92 -11.73 -1.82 1.81
N GLU A 93 -11.23 -1.57 0.60
CA GLU A 93 -9.86 -1.09 0.35
C GLU A 93 -9.60 0.28 0.98
N ASN A 94 -10.51 1.24 0.81
CA ASN A 94 -10.38 2.59 1.38
C ASN A 94 -10.51 2.57 2.90
N ARG A 95 -11.30 1.62 3.44
CA ARG A 95 -11.37 1.39 4.89
C ARG A 95 -10.07 0.82 5.44
N ALA A 96 -9.45 -0.13 4.72
CA ALA A 96 -8.16 -0.70 5.08
C ALA A 96 -7.05 0.35 5.02
N ARG A 97 -7.00 1.20 3.97
CA ARG A 97 -6.06 2.34 3.86
C ARG A 97 -6.18 3.28 5.06
N ARG A 98 -7.41 3.67 5.44
CA ARG A 98 -7.66 4.54 6.61
C ARG A 98 -7.27 3.89 7.93
N TYR A 99 -7.60 2.61 8.12
CA TYR A 99 -7.17 1.86 9.29
C TYR A 99 -5.64 1.82 9.40
N LEU A 100 -4.96 1.50 8.29
CA LEU A 100 -3.50 1.46 8.23
C LEU A 100 -2.90 2.82 8.59
N ARG A 101 -3.43 3.90 8.01
CA ARG A 101 -3.02 5.28 8.30
C ARG A 101 -3.17 5.63 9.78
N ALA A 102 -4.32 5.31 10.38
CA ALA A 102 -4.56 5.56 11.80
C ALA A 102 -3.54 4.82 12.68
N ARG A 103 -3.20 3.57 12.34
CA ARG A 103 -2.17 2.80 13.04
C ARG A 103 -0.79 3.40 12.88
N CYS A 104 -0.36 3.77 11.67
CA CYS A 104 0.93 4.42 11.48
C CYS A 104 1.03 5.77 12.21
N TYR A 105 -0.03 6.57 12.24
CA TYR A 105 -0.07 7.80 13.03
C TYR A 105 0.07 7.56 14.54
N TRP A 106 -0.51 6.48 15.05
CA TRP A 106 -0.32 6.10 16.44
C TRP A 106 1.16 5.82 16.75
N GLU A 107 1.79 4.96 15.95
CA GLU A 107 3.17 4.53 16.19
C GLU A 107 4.20 5.65 15.94
N THR A 108 3.87 6.62 15.08
CA THR A 108 4.72 7.80 14.82
C THR A 108 4.48 8.97 15.78
N GLY A 109 3.63 8.80 16.81
CA GLY A 109 3.34 9.81 17.83
C GLY A 109 2.30 10.87 17.43
N ARG A 110 1.72 10.76 16.23
CA ARG A 110 0.64 11.61 15.69
C ARG A 110 -0.73 11.16 16.23
N THR A 111 -0.86 11.15 17.55
CA THR A 111 -1.99 10.52 18.25
C THR A 111 -3.32 11.24 18.03
N ALA A 112 -3.30 12.55 17.80
CA ALA A 112 -4.49 13.34 17.50
C ALA A 112 -5.12 12.90 16.17
N GLU A 113 -4.31 12.85 15.10
CA GLU A 113 -4.76 12.42 13.77
C GLU A 113 -5.17 10.95 13.76
N SER A 114 -4.44 10.09 14.48
CA SER A 114 -4.82 8.69 14.65
C SER A 114 -6.22 8.55 15.26
N THR A 115 -6.49 9.27 16.34
CA THR A 115 -7.76 9.20 17.07
C THR A 115 -8.91 9.75 16.24
N GLU A 116 -8.68 10.81 15.48
CA GLU A 116 -9.67 11.37 14.56
C GLU A 116 -10.13 10.33 13.53
N ILE A 117 -9.17 9.70 12.83
CA ILE A 117 -9.47 8.66 11.84
C ILE A 117 -10.14 7.45 12.51
N ALA A 118 -9.66 7.01 13.68
CA ALA A 118 -10.23 5.87 14.38
C ALA A 118 -11.70 6.11 14.79
N ARG A 119 -12.05 7.33 15.22
CA ARG A 119 -13.44 7.70 15.51
C ARG A 119 -14.31 7.65 14.25
N SER A 120 -13.79 8.14 13.14
CA SER A 120 -14.50 8.16 11.86
C SER A 120 -14.79 6.75 11.33
N LEU A 121 -13.93 5.77 11.64
CA LEU A 121 -14.12 4.36 11.29
C LEU A 121 -15.18 3.62 12.14
N VAL A 122 -15.47 4.10 13.35
CA VAL A 122 -16.37 3.44 14.32
C VAL A 122 -17.74 4.14 14.43
N ALA A 123 -17.85 5.38 13.95
CA ALA A 123 -19.11 6.11 13.89
C ALA A 123 -20.15 5.34 13.05
N LYS A 124 -21.28 4.99 13.66
CA LYS A 124 -22.38 4.21 13.07
C LYS A 124 -23.37 5.08 12.32
#